data_AF-A0A6A0GXM5-F1
#
_entry.id   AF-A0A6A0GXM5-F1
#
_cell.length_a   1.000
_cell.length_b   1.000
_cell.length_c   1.000
_cell.angle_alpha   90.00
_cell.angle_beta   90.00
_cell.angle_gamma   90.00
#
_symmetry.space_group_name_H-M   'P 1'
#
loop_
_entity.id
_entity.type
_entity.pdbx_description
1 polymer ?
#
loop_
_entity_poly.entity_id
_entity_poly.type
_entity_poly.pdbx_seq_one_letter_code
_entity_poly.pdbx_strand_id
1 'polypeptide(L)'
;MISRSEREHIKLPRCMEDAQNLARVLSHYKDRYYVVVLTAVFVILQTFAIPGSIFLSIISGFLFPSWVALLLICFCSATGASFCYLLSYLAGRPIVSRYFPKRAQSWQEKVEKQKGNLLFYMIFLRITPFLPNWFINITSPVINVPLWPFFLGTFIGRNFSKSSAVGTQLGIVAYYICNVICNTHDI
;
A
#
# COMPACT_ATOMS: atom_id res chain seq x y z
N MET A 1 -0.38 -26.46 13.80
CA MET A 1 0.53 -26.04 14.90
C MET A 1 1.86 -25.77 14.21
N ILE A 2 2.33 -24.52 14.19
CA ILE A 2 3.47 -24.08 13.35
C ILE A 2 4.77 -24.72 13.87
N SER A 3 5.54 -25.38 12.99
CA SER A 3 6.83 -26.01 13.35
C SER A 3 7.90 -24.95 13.65
N ARG A 4 8.87 -25.26 14.53
CA ARG A 4 9.92 -24.30 14.95
C ARG A 4 10.76 -23.77 13.78
N SER A 5 10.90 -24.52 12.68
CA SER A 5 11.62 -24.11 11.45
C SER A 5 10.85 -23.11 10.57
N GLU A 6 9.52 -23.06 10.68
CA GLU A 6 8.68 -22.14 9.89
C GLU A 6 8.59 -20.75 10.51
N ARG A 7 8.80 -20.62 11.83
CA ARG A 7 8.82 -19.32 12.52
C ARG A 7 9.96 -18.41 12.09
N GLU A 8 11.09 -18.96 11.64
CA GLU A 8 12.22 -18.15 11.18
C GLU A 8 11.96 -17.42 9.86
N HIS A 9 11.04 -17.93 9.05
CA HIS A 9 10.68 -17.39 7.75
C HIS A 9 9.49 -16.42 7.81
N ILE A 10 8.79 -16.32 8.94
CA ILE A 10 7.77 -15.28 9.21
C ILE A 10 8.48 -14.00 9.66
N LYS A 11 9.30 -13.44 8.78
CA LYS A 11 9.90 -12.11 8.96
C LYS A 11 9.36 -11.20 7.88
N LEU A 12 9.16 -9.92 8.21
CA LEU A 12 8.85 -8.91 7.21
C LEU A 12 9.98 -8.91 6.18
N PRO A 13 9.70 -9.19 4.90
CA PRO A 13 10.73 -9.32 3.89
C PRO A 13 11.47 -7.99 3.75
N ARG A 14 12.80 -8.03 3.90
CA ARG A 14 13.68 -6.86 3.72
C ARG A 14 14.45 -6.93 2.41
N CYS A 15 14.53 -8.14 1.83
CA CYS A 15 15.15 -8.45 0.55
C CYS A 15 14.18 -9.20 -0.38
N MET A 16 14.44 -9.18 -1.68
CA MET A 16 13.62 -9.92 -2.68
C MET A 16 13.57 -11.43 -2.40
N GLU A 17 14.67 -12.00 -1.91
CA GLU A 17 14.79 -13.42 -1.58
C GLU A 17 13.91 -13.82 -0.39
N ASP A 18 13.81 -12.97 0.64
CA ASP A 18 12.89 -13.16 1.76
C ASP A 18 11.42 -13.17 1.30
N ALA A 19 11.08 -12.30 0.35
CA ALA A 19 9.72 -12.20 -0.18
C ALA A 19 9.33 -13.47 -0.97
N GLN A 20 10.27 -14.05 -1.72
CA GLN A 20 10.07 -15.32 -2.43
C GLN A 20 9.91 -16.50 -1.45
N ASN A 21 10.77 -16.58 -0.42
CA ASN A 21 10.69 -17.64 0.59
C ASN A 21 9.40 -17.55 1.42
N LEU A 22 9.01 -16.35 1.83
CA LEU A 22 7.74 -16.12 2.53
C LEU A 22 6.53 -16.46 1.63
N ALA A 23 6.57 -16.08 0.35
CA ALA A 23 5.52 -16.44 -0.61
C ALA A 23 5.40 -17.96 -0.79
N ARG A 24 6.53 -18.67 -0.84
CA ARG A 24 6.58 -20.14 -0.97
C ARG A 24 5.96 -20.82 0.25
N VAL A 25 6.30 -20.36 1.46
CA VAL A 25 5.70 -20.86 2.72
C VAL A 25 4.20 -20.55 2.76
N LEU A 26 3.80 -19.32 2.41
CA LEU A 26 2.38 -18.94 2.34
C LEU A 26 1.60 -19.76 1.30
N SER A 27 2.23 -20.14 0.19
CA SER A 27 1.61 -20.97 -0.86
C SER A 27 1.31 -22.41 -0.40
N HIS A 28 2.03 -22.91 0.62
CA HIS A 28 1.82 -24.22 1.23
C HIS A 28 0.72 -24.19 2.32
N TYR A 29 0.48 -23.02 2.93
CA TYR A 29 -0.58 -22.78 3.94
C TYR A 29 -1.91 -22.25 3.36
N LYS A 30 -2.09 -22.42 2.05
CA LYS A 30 -3.05 -21.76 1.16
C LYS A 30 -4.53 -21.87 1.54
N ASP A 31 -4.96 -22.81 2.37
CA ASP A 31 -6.37 -23.21 2.34
C ASP A 31 -7.36 -22.46 3.26
N ARG A 32 -6.97 -21.48 4.10
CA ARG A 32 -8.01 -20.75 4.87
C ARG A 32 -7.80 -19.30 5.30
N TYR A 33 -6.57 -18.79 5.50
CA TYR A 33 -6.40 -17.44 6.12
C TYR A 33 -5.35 -16.51 5.50
N TYR A 34 -4.61 -16.91 4.46
CA TYR A 34 -3.50 -16.09 3.95
C TYR A 34 -3.97 -14.73 3.39
N VAL A 35 -5.14 -14.64 2.76
CA VAL A 35 -5.75 -13.38 2.28
C VAL A 35 -5.95 -12.41 3.45
N VAL A 36 -6.49 -12.89 4.56
CA VAL A 36 -6.78 -12.06 5.74
C VAL A 36 -5.50 -11.56 6.37
N VAL A 37 -4.49 -12.42 6.51
CA VAL A 37 -3.18 -12.01 7.06
C VAL A 37 -2.49 -11.01 6.15
N LEU A 38 -2.45 -11.28 4.83
CA LEU A 38 -1.80 -10.40 3.86
C LEU A 38 -2.49 -9.03 3.82
N THR A 39 -3.82 -8.99 3.77
CA THR A 39 -4.57 -7.73 3.77
C THR A 39 -4.42 -6.98 5.09
N ALA A 40 -4.48 -7.65 6.25
CA ALA A 40 -4.27 -7.03 7.56
C ALA A 40 -2.88 -6.41 7.68
N VAL A 41 -1.82 -7.15 7.32
CA VAL A 41 -0.44 -6.63 7.35
C VAL A 41 -0.29 -5.48 6.36
N PHE A 42 -0.89 -5.56 5.17
CA PHE A 42 -0.86 -4.47 4.19
C PHE A 42 -1.48 -3.19 4.75
N VAL A 43 -2.69 -3.31 5.30
CA VAL A 43 -3.42 -2.17 5.90
C VAL A 43 -2.60 -1.58 7.03
N ILE A 44 -2.05 -2.38 7.94
CA ILE A 44 -1.21 -1.92 9.05
C ILE A 44 0.02 -1.15 8.54
N LEU A 45 0.80 -1.74 7.62
CA LEU A 45 1.98 -1.05 7.06
C LEU A 45 1.58 0.27 6.39
N GLN A 46 0.45 0.29 5.70
CA GLN A 46 -0.05 1.48 5.01
C GLN A 46 -0.58 2.55 5.99
N THR A 47 -1.20 2.13 7.09
CA THR A 47 -1.71 3.00 8.17
C THR A 47 -0.57 3.67 8.93
N PHE A 48 0.49 2.92 9.26
CA PHE A 48 1.68 3.42 9.93
C PHE A 48 2.74 4.00 8.98
N ALA A 49 2.42 4.13 7.69
CA ALA A 49 3.32 4.74 6.70
C ALA A 49 4.69 4.04 6.57
N ILE A 50 4.76 2.75 6.89
CA ILE A 50 6.02 1.99 6.92
C ILE A 50 6.43 1.61 5.49
N PRO A 51 7.68 1.93 5.07
CA PRO A 51 8.21 1.45 3.78
C PRO A 51 8.35 -0.07 3.82
N GLY A 52 7.69 -0.76 2.88
CA GLY A 52 7.62 -2.23 2.86
C GLY A 52 6.43 -2.80 2.08
N SER A 53 5.45 -1.96 1.72
CA SER A 53 4.30 -2.38 0.91
C SER A 53 4.66 -2.94 -0.48
N ILE A 54 5.85 -2.60 -1.02
CA ILE A 54 6.33 -3.14 -2.30
C ILE A 54 6.49 -4.66 -2.23
N PHE A 55 7.04 -5.19 -1.14
CA PHE A 55 7.22 -6.65 -0.99
C PHE A 55 5.88 -7.38 -0.93
N LEU A 56 4.89 -6.81 -0.23
CA LEU A 56 3.54 -7.37 -0.19
C LEU A 56 2.86 -7.35 -1.56
N SER A 57 3.11 -6.32 -2.38
CA SER A 57 2.63 -6.27 -3.76
C SER A 57 3.25 -7.37 -4.62
N ILE A 58 4.55 -7.65 -4.47
CA ILE A 58 5.25 -8.75 -5.15
C ILE A 58 4.65 -10.10 -4.73
N ILE A 59 4.48 -10.33 -3.41
CA ILE A 59 3.87 -11.55 -2.88
C ILE A 59 2.44 -11.72 -3.42
N SER A 60 1.67 -10.64 -3.48
CA SER A 60 0.31 -10.66 -4.03
C SER A 60 0.29 -11.02 -5.52
N GLY A 61 1.25 -10.51 -6.31
CA GLY A 61 1.40 -10.86 -7.72
C GLY A 61 1.90 -12.29 -7.96
N PHE A 62 2.62 -12.87 -6.99
CA PHE A 62 3.01 -14.29 -7.03
C PHE A 62 1.83 -15.22 -6.68
N LEU A 63 0.98 -14.83 -5.73
CA LEU A 63 -0.14 -15.63 -5.23
C LEU A 63 -1.41 -15.54 -6.10
N PHE A 64 -1.68 -14.38 -6.70
CA PHE A 64 -2.92 -14.10 -7.43
C PHE A 64 -2.65 -13.66 -8.87
N PRO A 65 -3.60 -13.89 -9.78
CA PRO A 65 -3.54 -13.30 -11.12
C PRO A 65 -3.50 -11.77 -11.04
N SER A 66 -2.83 -11.15 -12.02
CA SER A 66 -2.48 -9.72 -12.07
C SER A 66 -3.62 -8.77 -11.68
N TRP A 67 -4.80 -8.98 -12.27
CA TRP A 67 -5.98 -8.14 -12.06
C TRP A 67 -6.52 -8.23 -10.63
N VAL A 68 -6.55 -9.43 -10.06
CA VAL A 68 -7.03 -9.68 -8.69
C VAL A 68 -6.04 -9.11 -7.68
N ALA A 69 -4.74 -9.34 -7.89
CA ALA A 69 -3.69 -8.77 -7.05
C ALA A 69 -3.77 -7.24 -7.02
N LEU A 70 -3.91 -6.60 -8.19
CA LEU A 70 -3.98 -5.14 -8.30
C LEU A 70 -5.20 -4.58 -7.55
N LEU A 71 -6.39 -5.16 -7.74
CA LEU A 71 -7.61 -4.73 -7.04
C LEU A 71 -7.47 -4.88 -5.52
N LEU A 72 -6.94 -6.00 -5.06
CA LEU A 72 -6.70 -6.26 -3.64
C LEU A 72 -5.75 -5.21 -3.03
N ILE A 73 -4.62 -4.95 -3.69
CA ILE A 73 -3.62 -3.96 -3.28
C ILE A 73 -4.24 -2.56 -3.25
N CYS A 74 -5.02 -2.19 -4.27
CA CYS A 74 -5.68 -0.89 -4.32
C CYS A 74 -6.67 -0.71 -3.17
N PHE A 75 -7.49 -1.72 -2.90
CA PHE A 75 -8.45 -1.69 -1.81
C PHE A 75 -7.77 -1.63 -0.43
N CYS A 76 -6.76 -2.47 -0.20
CA CYS A 76 -5.95 -2.44 1.04
C CYS A 76 -5.22 -1.11 1.22
N SER A 77 -4.70 -0.54 0.12
CA SER A 77 -4.02 0.75 0.18
C SER A 77 -5.00 1.89 0.47
N ALA A 78 -6.19 1.89 -0.12
CA ALA A 78 -7.19 2.93 0.09
C ALA A 78 -7.78 2.87 1.52
N THR A 79 -8.05 1.67 2.03
CA THR A 79 -8.49 1.46 3.41
C THR A 79 -7.41 1.84 4.42
N GLY A 80 -6.17 1.36 4.25
CA GLY A 80 -5.04 1.72 5.12
C GLY A 80 -4.71 3.21 5.12
N ALA A 81 -4.78 3.87 3.96
CA ALA A 81 -4.62 5.31 3.85
C ALA A 81 -5.74 6.08 4.55
N SER A 82 -6.97 5.56 4.54
CA SER A 82 -8.11 6.17 5.24
C SER A 82 -7.95 6.09 6.75
N PHE A 83 -7.43 4.97 7.27
CA PHE A 83 -7.09 4.88 8.69
C PHE A 83 -5.95 5.84 9.07
N CYS A 84 -4.93 5.98 8.21
CA CYS A 84 -3.85 6.96 8.40
C CYS A 84 -4.40 8.40 8.41
N TYR A 85 -5.30 8.70 7.47
CA TYR A 85 -6.01 9.98 7.40
C TYR A 85 -6.78 10.24 8.69
N LEU A 86 -7.52 9.26 9.21
CA LEU A 86 -8.29 9.39 10.44
C LEU A 86 -7.37 9.63 11.65
N LEU A 87 -6.27 8.87 11.75
CA LEU A 87 -5.29 9.04 12.82
C LEU A 87 -4.66 10.43 12.79
N SER A 88 -4.28 10.92 11.59
CA SER A 88 -3.76 12.28 11.41
C SER A 88 -4.85 13.36 11.59
N TYR A 89 -6.11 13.07 11.32
CA TYR A 89 -7.20 13.98 11.61
C TYR A 89 -7.36 14.20 13.12
N LEU A 90 -7.32 13.12 13.92
CA LEU A 90 -7.43 13.21 15.38
C LEU A 90 -6.17 13.82 16.02
N ALA A 91 -4.98 13.34 15.66
CA ALA A 91 -3.73 13.75 16.29
C ALA A 91 -3.03 14.93 15.58
N GLY A 92 -3.04 14.94 14.25
CA GLY A 92 -2.29 15.89 13.43
C GLY A 92 -2.90 17.30 13.37
N ARG A 93 -4.24 17.43 13.37
CA ARG A 93 -4.90 18.75 13.42
C ARG A 93 -4.51 19.61 14.62
N PRO A 94 -4.63 19.14 15.87
CA PRO A 94 -4.30 19.97 17.02
C PRO A 94 -2.80 20.32 17.05
N ILE A 95 -1.93 19.41 16.61
CA ILE A 95 -0.48 19.65 16.53
C ILE A 95 -0.17 20.74 15.51
N VAL A 96 -0.65 20.62 14.26
CA VAL A 96 -0.33 21.59 13.21
C VAL A 96 -0.94 22.96 13.51
N SER A 97 -2.14 23.01 14.07
CA SER A 97 -2.76 24.25 14.51
C SER A 97 -1.93 24.99 15.56
N ARG A 98 -1.25 24.25 16.45
CA ARG A 98 -0.41 24.81 17.51
C ARG A 98 0.98 25.27 17.02
N TYR A 99 1.62 24.51 16.13
CA TYR A 99 2.98 24.82 15.67
C TYR A 99 3.03 25.72 14.41
N PHE A 100 2.10 25.60 13.47
CA PHE A 100 2.14 26.32 12.19
C PHE A 100 0.76 26.83 11.71
N PRO A 101 0.06 27.68 12.49
CA PRO A 101 -1.31 28.11 12.17
C PRO A 101 -1.39 28.90 10.85
N LYS A 102 -0.46 29.83 10.59
CA LYS A 102 -0.49 30.70 9.40
C LYS A 102 -0.32 29.93 8.08
N ARG A 103 0.58 28.93 8.04
CA ARG A 103 0.79 28.10 6.84
C ARG A 103 -0.41 27.18 6.59
N ALA A 104 -0.94 26.56 7.65
CA ALA A 104 -2.11 25.69 7.55
C ALA A 104 -3.31 26.44 6.96
N GLN A 105 -3.58 27.67 7.42
CA GLN A 105 -4.65 28.52 6.88
C GLN A 105 -4.44 28.86 5.40
N SER A 106 -3.21 29.23 5.02
CA SER A 106 -2.88 29.53 3.61
C SER A 106 -3.09 28.33 2.66
N TRP A 107 -2.87 27.11 3.15
CA TRP A 107 -3.06 25.88 2.37
C TRP A 107 -4.54 25.49 2.31
N GLN A 108 -5.27 25.65 3.42
CA GLN A 108 -6.72 25.47 3.45
C GLN A 108 -7.42 26.42 2.46
N GLU A 109 -7.04 27.70 2.42
CA GLU A 109 -7.62 28.67 1.46
C GLU A 109 -7.37 28.28 -0.01
N LYS A 110 -6.20 27.71 -0.33
CA LYS A 110 -5.91 27.21 -1.69
C LYS A 110 -6.76 26.00 -2.05
N VAL A 111 -6.95 25.08 -1.11
CA VAL A 111 -7.81 23.89 -1.25
C VAL A 111 -9.28 24.31 -1.42
N GLU A 112 -9.74 25.27 -0.62
CA GLU A 112 -11.08 25.86 -0.69
C GLU A 112 -11.37 26.44 -2.07
N LYS A 113 -10.42 27.21 -2.64
CA LYS A 113 -10.53 27.77 -4.00
C LYS A 113 -10.57 26.71 -5.10
N GLN A 114 -10.07 25.50 -4.84
CA GLN A 114 -9.98 24.41 -5.82
C GLN A 114 -10.89 23.21 -5.49
N LYS A 115 -11.90 23.42 -4.63
CA LYS A 115 -12.82 22.38 -4.17
C LYS A 115 -13.42 21.51 -5.28
N GLY A 116 -13.76 22.10 -6.42
CA GLY A 116 -14.36 21.39 -7.56
C GLY A 116 -13.45 20.33 -8.20
N ASN A 117 -12.13 20.46 -8.07
CA ASN A 117 -11.16 19.59 -8.75
C ASN A 117 -10.27 18.79 -7.77
N LEU A 118 -10.62 18.72 -6.48
CA LEU A 118 -9.80 18.06 -5.44
C LEU A 118 -9.45 16.61 -5.75
N LEU A 119 -10.38 15.88 -6.40
CA LEU A 119 -10.14 14.52 -6.88
C LEU A 119 -8.99 14.45 -7.87
N PHE A 120 -9.01 15.31 -8.90
CA PHE A 120 -7.96 15.35 -9.92
C PHE A 120 -6.61 15.75 -9.32
N TYR A 121 -6.60 16.72 -8.40
CA TYR A 121 -5.39 17.08 -7.66
C TYR A 121 -4.84 15.91 -6.85
N MET A 122 -5.69 15.17 -6.12
CA MET A 122 -5.27 14.00 -5.35
C MET A 122 -4.71 12.89 -6.23
N ILE A 123 -5.36 12.61 -7.37
CA ILE A 123 -4.89 11.61 -8.34
C ILE A 123 -3.52 12.04 -8.89
N PHE A 124 -3.38 13.31 -9.30
CA PHE A 124 -2.12 13.85 -9.80
C PHE A 124 -0.99 13.71 -8.77
N LEU A 125 -1.24 14.11 -7.52
CA LEU A 125 -0.25 14.00 -6.44
C LEU A 125 0.18 12.55 -6.16
N ARG A 126 -0.70 11.56 -6.40
CA ARG A 126 -0.39 10.14 -6.17
C ARG A 126 0.21 9.42 -7.36
N ILE A 127 -0.05 9.89 -8.57
CA ILE A 127 0.66 9.42 -9.78
C ILE A 127 2.09 9.94 -9.79
N THR A 128 2.30 11.17 -9.30
CA THR A 128 3.62 11.80 -9.27
C THR A 128 4.46 11.20 -8.11
N PRO A 129 5.62 10.58 -8.38
CA PRO A 129 6.41 9.89 -7.34
C PRO A 129 7.15 10.86 -6.39
N PHE A 130 6.99 12.18 -6.57
CA PHE A 130 7.69 13.20 -5.78
C PHE A 130 7.28 13.22 -4.31
N LEU A 131 6.00 13.00 -4.02
CA LEU A 131 5.50 13.03 -2.64
C LEU A 131 5.28 11.62 -2.13
N PRO A 132 5.85 11.28 -0.96
CA PRO A 132 5.61 9.96 -0.39
C PRO A 132 4.17 9.85 0.12
N ASN A 133 3.58 8.66 -0.02
CA ASN A 133 2.18 8.42 0.34
C ASN A 133 1.84 8.83 1.78
N TRP A 134 2.78 8.65 2.71
CA TRP A 134 2.59 9.03 4.11
C TRP A 134 2.40 10.54 4.30
N PHE A 135 3.14 11.34 3.53
CA PHE A 135 3.04 12.79 3.59
C PHE A 135 1.66 13.25 3.14
N ILE A 136 1.15 12.70 2.03
CA ILE A 136 -0.19 13.01 1.52
C ILE A 136 -1.25 12.60 2.55
N ASN A 137 -1.15 11.40 3.13
CA ASN A 137 -2.11 10.90 4.12
C ASN A 137 -2.16 11.78 5.39
N ILE A 138 -1.01 12.30 5.83
CA ILE A 138 -0.92 13.16 7.02
C ILE A 138 -1.38 14.58 6.72
N THR A 139 -1.02 15.14 5.57
CA THR A 139 -1.31 16.54 5.20
C THR A 139 -2.75 16.74 4.72
N SER A 140 -3.37 15.75 4.10
CA SER A 140 -4.77 15.82 3.63
C SER A 140 -5.79 16.25 4.70
N PRO A 141 -5.83 15.67 5.92
CA PRO A 141 -6.77 16.09 6.96
C PRO A 141 -6.45 17.46 7.56
N VAL A 142 -5.17 17.86 7.54
CA VAL A 142 -4.68 19.16 8.02
C VAL A 142 -5.17 20.30 7.11
N ILE A 143 -5.24 20.05 5.80
CA ILE A 143 -5.72 21.02 4.80
C ILE A 143 -7.23 20.90 4.52
N ASN A 144 -7.99 20.17 5.36
CA ASN A 144 -9.45 20.01 5.24
C ASN A 144 -9.93 19.31 3.94
N VAL A 145 -9.15 18.41 3.33
CA VAL A 145 -9.67 17.65 2.17
C VAL A 145 -10.74 16.64 2.64
N PRO A 146 -11.88 16.50 1.94
CA PRO A 146 -12.87 15.50 2.34
C PRO A 146 -12.33 14.07 2.14
N LEU A 147 -12.79 13.14 2.99
CA LEU A 147 -12.33 11.74 2.96
C LEU A 147 -12.66 11.05 1.62
N TRP A 148 -13.79 11.40 1.01
CA TRP A 148 -14.25 10.75 -0.22
C TRP A 148 -13.33 11.02 -1.44
N PRO A 149 -12.97 12.27 -1.77
CA PRO A 149 -11.93 12.58 -2.75
C PRO A 149 -10.59 11.93 -2.45
N PHE A 150 -10.22 11.86 -1.17
CA PHE A 150 -8.97 11.24 -0.76
C PHE A 150 -8.99 9.71 -0.99
N PHE A 151 -10.07 9.02 -0.63
CA PHE A 151 -10.22 7.58 -0.83
C PHE A 151 -10.21 7.22 -2.32
N LEU A 152 -11.03 7.89 -3.12
CA LEU A 152 -11.10 7.67 -4.57
C LEU A 152 -9.78 8.03 -5.26
N GLY A 153 -9.17 9.16 -4.89
CA GLY A 153 -7.86 9.55 -5.41
C GLY A 153 -6.77 8.54 -5.07
N THR A 154 -6.83 7.93 -3.88
CA THR A 154 -5.93 6.84 -3.48
C THR A 154 -6.19 5.57 -4.28
N PHE A 155 -7.45 5.18 -4.42
CA PHE A 155 -7.84 3.97 -5.14
C PHE A 155 -7.43 4.05 -6.62
N ILE A 156 -7.79 5.15 -7.30
CA ILE A 156 -7.48 5.39 -8.72
C ILE A 156 -5.98 5.64 -8.90
N GLY A 157 -5.39 6.49 -8.07
CA GLY A 157 -3.97 6.82 -8.15
C GLY A 157 -3.08 5.59 -7.96
N ARG A 158 -3.42 4.67 -7.04
CA ARG A 158 -2.68 3.43 -6.81
C ARG A 158 -2.85 2.43 -7.94
N ASN A 159 -4.03 2.38 -8.55
CA ASN A 159 -4.33 1.52 -9.70
C ASN A 159 -3.53 1.96 -10.94
N PHE A 160 -3.46 3.27 -11.19
CA PHE A 160 -2.77 3.84 -12.34
C PHE A 160 -1.26 4.09 -12.11
N SER A 161 -0.81 4.11 -10.85
CA SER A 161 0.60 4.30 -10.53
C SER A 161 1.41 3.09 -10.99
N LYS A 162 2.41 3.35 -11.84
CA LYS A 162 3.34 2.34 -12.38
C LYS A 162 3.98 1.50 -11.28
N SER A 163 4.22 2.08 -10.10
CA SER A 163 4.85 1.40 -8.96
C SER A 163 4.08 0.15 -8.49
N SER A 164 2.75 0.18 -8.51
CA SER A 164 1.93 -0.97 -8.11
C SER A 164 1.93 -2.05 -9.20
N ALA A 165 1.84 -1.64 -10.47
CA ALA A 165 1.89 -2.55 -11.61
C ALA A 165 3.24 -3.28 -11.72
N VAL A 166 4.35 -2.56 -11.49
CA VAL A 166 5.70 -3.13 -11.48
C VAL A 166 5.83 -4.20 -10.38
N GLY A 167 5.34 -3.94 -9.16
CA GLY A 167 5.37 -4.92 -8.07
C GLY A 167 4.63 -6.21 -8.42
N THR A 168 3.42 -6.10 -8.97
CA THR A 168 2.63 -7.26 -9.41
C THR A 168 3.31 -8.01 -10.55
N GLN A 169 3.85 -7.30 -11.55
CA GLN A 169 4.57 -7.91 -12.67
C GLN A 169 5.84 -8.66 -12.22
N LEU A 170 6.60 -8.10 -11.28
CA LEU A 170 7.77 -8.76 -10.69
C LEU A 170 7.38 -10.06 -9.97
N GLY A 171 6.27 -10.06 -9.23
CA GLY A 171 5.73 -11.26 -8.59
C GLY A 171 5.38 -12.36 -9.59
N ILE A 172 4.76 -11.99 -10.71
CA ILE A 172 4.39 -12.91 -11.78
C ILE A 172 5.64 -13.48 -12.48
N VAL A 173 6.62 -12.64 -12.81
CA VAL A 173 7.89 -13.08 -13.40
C VAL A 173 8.61 -14.04 -12.46
N ALA A 174 8.64 -13.74 -11.16
CA ALA A 174 9.22 -14.64 -10.16
C ALA A 174 8.48 -16.00 -10.10
N TYR A 175 7.15 -16.00 -10.24
CA TYR A 175 6.37 -17.23 -10.33
C TYR A 175 6.74 -18.09 -11.55
N TYR A 176 6.84 -17.47 -12.73
CA TYR A 176 7.24 -18.18 -13.96
C TYR A 176 8.66 -18.73 -13.87
N ILE A 177 9.62 -17.94 -13.38
CA ILE A 177 11.00 -18.38 -13.17
C ILE A 177 11.05 -19.58 -12.23
N CYS A 178 10.31 -19.53 -11.11
CA CYS A 178 10.28 -20.63 -10.14
C CYS A 178 9.72 -21.93 -10.77
N ASN A 179 8.65 -21.82 -11.57
CA ASN A 179 8.08 -22.98 -12.26
C ASN A 179 9.04 -23.56 -13.30
N VAL A 180 9.74 -22.72 -14.07
CA VAL A 180 10.73 -23.18 -15.05
C VAL A 180 11.90 -23.88 -14.35
N ILE A 181 12.47 -23.28 -13.30
CA ILE A 181 13.59 -23.87 -12.56
C ILE A 181 13.20 -25.21 -11.91
N CYS A 182 12.03 -25.29 -11.27
CA CYS A 182 11.55 -26.55 -10.70
C CYS A 182 11.36 -27.63 -11.78
N ASN A 183 10.74 -27.30 -12.93
CA ASN A 183 10.58 -28.26 -14.02
C ASN A 183 11.91 -28.67 -14.67
N THR A 184 12.96 -27.85 -14.59
CA THR A 184 14.28 -28.17 -15.16
C THR A 184 15.09 -29.07 -14.22
N HIS A 185 14.71 -29.18 -12.95
CA HIS A 185 15.33 -30.06 -11.95
C HIS A 185 14.68 -31.45 -11.86
N ASP A 186 13.55 -31.66 -12.53
CA ASP A 186 12.81 -32.94 -12.62
C ASP A 186 13.08 -33.69 -13.95
N ILE A 187 14.11 -33.30 -14.72
CA ILE A 187 14.57 -33.97 -15.97
C ILE A 187 16.00 -34.45 -15.81
#